data_AF-A0A1M5Z1S0-F1
#
_entry.id   AF-A0A1M5Z1S0-F1
#
_cell.length_a   1.000
_cell.length_b   1.000
_cell.length_c   1.000
_cell.angle_alpha   90.00
_cell.angle_beta   90.00
_cell.angle_gamma   90.00
#
_symmetry.space_group_name_H-M   'P 1'
#
loop_
_entity.id
_entity.type
_entity.pdbx_description
1 polymer ?
#
loop_
_entity_poly.entity_id
_entity_poly.type
_entity_poly.pdbx_seq_one_letter_code
_entity_poly.pdbx_strand_id
1 'polypeptide(L)' 'MNKKIYILSIVPLIFPILSREDIIPWVIALFFVNKSIQAIKSNINVNRKLLINITSSGALILAFNLLASAIQNYFSKLLL' A
#
# COMPACT_ATOMS: atom_id res chain seq x y z
N MET A 1 1.33 -12.04 -22.91
CA MET A 1 1.01 -11.16 -21.76
C MET A 1 2.32 -10.65 -21.16
N ASN A 2 2.48 -9.34 -20.96
CA ASN A 2 3.80 -8.74 -20.72
C ASN A 2 4.27 -9.01 -19.27
N LYS A 3 5.39 -9.74 -19.08
CA LYS A 3 5.92 -10.12 -17.75
C LYS A 3 6.06 -8.94 -16.78
N LYS A 4 6.37 -7.75 -17.30
CA LYS A 4 6.50 -6.50 -16.54
C LYS A 4 5.22 -6.13 -15.75
N ILE A 5 4.05 -6.40 -16.31
CA ILE A 5 2.74 -6.03 -15.71
C ILE A 5 2.48 -6.82 -14.43
N TYR A 6 2.88 -8.09 -14.40
CA TYR A 6 2.76 -8.94 -13.21
C TYR A 6 3.70 -8.49 -12.09
N ILE A 7 4.91 -8.03 -12.44
CA ILE A 7 5.85 -7.48 -11.45
C ILE A 7 5.28 -6.21 -10.85
N LEU A 8 4.74 -5.30 -11.67
CA LEU A 8 4.07 -4.09 -11.18
C LEU A 8 2.90 -4.38 -10.22
N SER A 9 2.21 -5.51 -10.38
CA SER A 9 1.08 -5.87 -9.51
C SER A 9 1.47 -6.23 -8.07
N ILE A 10 2.71 -6.66 -7.84
CA ILE A 10 3.22 -7.04 -6.52
C ILE A 10 4.03 -5.92 -5.84
N VAL A 11 4.36 -4.84 -6.56
CA VAL A 11 5.07 -3.66 -6.02
C VAL A 11 4.45 -3.10 -4.73
N PRO A 12 3.12 -3.09 -4.53
CA PRO A 12 2.53 -2.64 -3.27
C PRO A 12 3.07 -3.33 -2.01
N LEU A 13 3.59 -4.57 -2.13
CA LEU A 13 4.17 -5.33 -1.01
C LEU A 13 5.50 -4.77 -0.49
N ILE A 14 6.12 -3.82 -1.18
CA ILE A 14 7.35 -3.16 -0.71
C ILE A 14 7.02 -2.17 0.42
N PHE A 15 5.86 -1.51 0.37
CA PHE A 15 5.52 -0.45 1.32
C PHE A 15 5.34 -0.92 2.77
N PRO A 16 4.70 -2.08 3.07
CA PRO A 16 4.62 -2.62 4.42
C PRO A 16 5.99 -2.91 5.03
N ILE A 17 6.97 -3.33 4.22
CA ILE A 17 8.33 -3.62 4.67
C ILE A 17 9.05 -2.34 5.14
N LEU A 18 8.73 -1.21 4.50
CA LEU A 18 9.24 0.11 4.87
C LEU A 18 8.39 0.82 5.93
N SER A 19 7.30 0.19 6.37
CA SER A 19 6.34 0.74 7.32
C SER A 19 6.69 0.37 8.76
N ARG A 20 5.98 0.95 9.73
CA ARG A 20 5.93 0.37 11.08
C ARG A 20 5.50 -1.10 11.01
N GLU A 21 6.11 -1.94 11.85
CA GLU A 21 5.78 -3.36 11.98
C GLU A 21 4.38 -3.52 12.57
N ASP A 22 3.38 -3.47 11.70
CA ASP A 22 1.97 -3.60 12.04
C ASP A 22 1.26 -4.42 10.96
N ILE A 23 0.14 -5.05 11.34
CA ILE A 23 -0.65 -5.85 10.40
C ILE A 23 -1.40 -4.97 9.38
N ILE A 24 -1.69 -3.71 9.73
CA ILE A 24 -2.50 -2.79 8.91
C ILE A 24 -1.82 -2.48 7.57
N PRO A 25 -0.53 -2.08 7.52
CA PRO A 25 0.20 -1.92 6.26
C PRO A 25 0.12 -3.13 5.33
N TRP A 26 0.27 -4.35 5.87
CA TRP A 26 0.17 -5.59 5.10
C TRP A 26 -1.22 -5.79 4.49
N VAL A 27 -2.29 -5.54 5.25
CA VAL A 27 -3.67 -5.63 4.76
C VAL A 27 -3.91 -4.64 3.62
N ILE A 28 -3.42 -3.40 3.76
CA ILE A 28 -3.52 -2.37 2.70
C ILE A 28 -2.81 -2.86 1.43
N ALA A 29 -1.58 -3.35 1.54
CA ALA A 29 -0.82 -3.82 0.38
C ALA A 29 -1.52 -5.00 -0.33
N LEU A 30 -1.98 -6.01 0.42
CA LEU A 30 -2.70 -7.16 -0.14
C LEU A 30 -3.97 -6.74 -0.87
N PHE A 31 -4.71 -5.77 -0.35
CA PHE A 31 -5.88 -5.20 -1.03
C PHE A 31 -5.51 -4.60 -2.40
N PHE A 32 -4.43 -3.81 -2.46
CA PHE A 32 -3.99 -3.20 -3.73
C PHE A 32 -3.36 -4.20 -4.70
N VAL A 33 -2.73 -5.28 -4.22
CA VAL A 33 -2.30 -6.40 -5.06
C VAL A 33 -3.52 -7.05 -5.72
N ASN A 34 -4.57 -7.35 -4.96
CA ASN A 34 -5.81 -7.93 -5.51
C ASN A 34 -6.47 -7.00 -6.54
N LYS A 35 -6.58 -5.69 -6.24
CA LYS A 35 -7.06 -4.66 -7.20
C LYS A 35 -6.20 -4.62 -8.46
N SER A 36 -4.89 -4.81 -8.34
CA SER A 36 -3.96 -4.83 -9.46
C SER A 36 -4.15 -6.06 -10.35
N ILE A 37 -4.35 -7.23 -9.75
CA ILE A 37 -4.68 -8.46 -10.49
C ILE A 37 -6.02 -8.31 -11.23
N GLN A 38 -7.03 -7.72 -10.59
CA GLN A 38 -8.32 -7.45 -11.25
C GLN A 38 -8.19 -6.46 -12.42
N ALA A 39 -7.37 -5.41 -12.26
CA ALA A 39 -7.09 -4.46 -13.32
C ALA A 39 -6.45 -5.15 -14.54
N ILE A 40 -5.51 -6.07 -14.30
CA ILE A 40 -4.88 -6.89 -15.35
C ILE A 40 -5.92 -7.75 -16.07
N LYS A 41 -6.80 -8.43 -15.34
CA LYS A 41 -7.88 -9.24 -15.93
C LYS A 41 -8.83 -8.42 -16.81
N SER A 42 -9.06 -7.15 -16.45
CA SER A 42 -9.96 -6.27 -17.21
C SER A 42 -9.40 -5.77 -18.55
N ASN A 43 -8.10 -5.92 -18.82
CA ASN A 43 -7.37 -5.48 -20.04
C ASN A 43 -7.56 -4.00 -20.49
N ILE A 44 -8.31 -3.19 -19.75
CA ILE A 44 -8.57 -1.78 -20.08
C ILE A 44 -7.69 -0.88 -19.20
N ASN A 45 -6.85 -0.06 -19.83
CA ASN A 45 -5.99 0.93 -19.18
C ASN A 45 -5.16 0.37 -18.02
N VAL A 46 -4.65 -0.86 -18.19
CA VAL A 46 -3.97 -1.64 -17.14
C VAL A 46 -2.82 -0.85 -16.49
N ASN A 47 -1.93 -0.26 -17.28
CA ASN A 47 -0.78 0.48 -16.76
C ASN A 47 -1.19 1.68 -15.87
N ARG A 48 -2.21 2.44 -16.29
CA ARG A 48 -2.72 3.57 -15.51
C ARG A 48 -3.34 3.11 -14.19
N LYS A 49 -4.13 2.02 -14.22
CA LYS A 49 -4.73 1.44 -13.02
C LYS A 49 -3.67 0.90 -12.05
N LEU A 50 -2.64 0.22 -12.56
CA LEU A 50 -1.53 -0.27 -11.75
C LEU A 50 -0.76 0.86 -11.08
N LEU A 51 -0.45 1.92 -11.83
CA LEU A 51 0.23 3.09 -11.26
C LEU A 51 -0.60 3.73 -10.14
N ILE A 52 -1.90 3.91 -10.36
CA ILE A 52 -2.83 4.43 -9.33
C ILE A 52 -2.86 3.51 -8.11
N ASN A 53 -2.90 2.20 -8.28
CA ASN A 53 -2.92 1.26 -7.15
C ASN A 53 -1.61 1.33 -6.35
N ILE A 54 -0.46 1.43 -7.01
CA ILE A 54 0.85 1.53 -6.36
C ILE A 54 0.93 2.84 -5.56
N THR A 55 0.61 3.98 -6.18
CA THR A 55 0.67 5.28 -5.50
C THR A 55 -0.33 5.37 -4.36
N SER A 56 -1.55 4.84 -4.54
CA SER A 56 -2.57 4.81 -3.50
C SER A 56 -2.17 3.93 -2.32
N SER A 57 -1.57 2.77 -2.57
CA SER A 57 -1.06 1.89 -1.52
C SER A 57 0.03 2.59 -0.70
N GLY A 58 1.01 3.22 -1.36
CA GLY A 58 2.07 3.95 -0.68
C GLY A 58 1.54 5.12 0.13
N ALA A 59 0.61 5.91 -0.42
CA ALA A 59 0.01 7.05 0.26
C ALA A 59 -0.78 6.64 1.52
N LEU A 60 -1.56 5.56 1.45
CA LEU A 60 -2.33 5.07 2.60
C LEU A 60 -1.43 4.51 3.71
N ILE A 61 -0.37 3.79 3.35
CA ILE A 61 0.59 3.28 4.33
C ILE A 61 1.36 4.43 5.00
N LEU A 62 1.75 5.45 4.22
CA LEU A 62 2.36 6.65 4.78
C LEU A 62 1.42 7.40 5.73
N ALA A 63 0.14 7.55 5.36
CA ALA A 63 -0.87 8.16 6.21
C ALA A 63 -1.06 7.37 7.52
N PHE A 64 -1.09 6.03 7.44
CA PHE A 64 -1.14 5.17 8.62
C PHE A 64 0.06 5.40 9.55
N ASN A 65 1.28 5.44 9.02
CA ASN A 65 2.49 5.65 9.81
C ASN A 65 2.48 7.01 10.52
N LEU A 66 2.05 8.08 9.82
CA LEU A 66 1.92 9.41 10.40
C LEU A 66 0.88 9.43 11.52
N LEU A 67 -0.28 8.79 11.33
CA LEU A 67 -1.32 8.67 12.35
C LEU A 67 -0.82 7.89 13.57
N ALA A 68 -0.21 6.73 13.36
CA ALA A 68 0.35 5.91 14.43
C ALA A 68 1.40 6.69 15.23
N SER A 69 2.26 7.47 14.55
CA SER A 69 3.23 8.32 15.21
C SER A 69 2.59 9.47 15.99
N ALA A 70 1.55 10.10 15.45
CA ALA A 70 0.83 11.17 16.13
C ALA A 70 0.13 10.67 17.39
N ILE A 71 -0.54 9.51 17.30
CA ILE A 71 -1.19 8.83 18.43
C ILE A 71 -0.15 8.49 19.50
N GLN A 72 0.95 7.84 19.12
CA GLN A 72 2.02 7.49 20.06
C GLN A 72 2.56 8.73 20.78
N ASN A 73 2.85 9.81 20.04
CA ASN A 73 3.34 11.05 20.63
C ASN A 73 2.32 11.71 21.58
N TYR A 74 1.03 11.63 21.25
CA TYR A 74 -0.03 12.15 22.11
C TYR A 74 -0.10 11.39 23.44
N PHE A 75 -0.13 10.05 23.40
CA PHE A 75 -0.17 9.23 24.60
C PHE A 75 1.12 9.35 25.44
N SER A 76 2.30 9.41 24.80
CA SER A 76 3.57 9.61 25.52
C SER A 76 3.59 10.93 26.31
N LYS A 77 2.94 12.00 25.80
CA LYS A 77 2.83 13.28 26.50
C LYS A 77 1.78 13.30 27.63
N LEU A 78 0.88 12.32 27.65
CA LEU A 78 -0.20 12.23 28.63
C LEU A 78 0.20 11.36 29.83
N LEU A 79 1.16 10.44 29.60
CA LEU A 79 1.71 9.53 30.60
C LEU A 79 2.98 10.06 31.29
N LEU A 80 3.59 11.12 30.76
CA LEU A 80 4.71 11.88 31.35
C LEU A 80 4.20 13.21 31.91
#